data_AF-B3T1V8-F1
#
_entry.id   AF-B3T1V8-F1
#
_cell.length_a   1.000
_cell.length_b   1.000
_cell.length_c   1.000
_cell.angle_alpha   90.00
_cell.angle_beta   90.00
_cell.angle_gamma   90.00
#
_symmetry.space_group_name_H-M   'P 1'
#
loop_
_entity.id
_entity.type
_entity.pdbx_description
1 polymer ?
#
loop_
_entity_poly.entity_id
_entity_poly.type
_entity_poly.pdbx_seq_one_letter_code
_entity_poly.pdbx_strand_id
1 'polypeptide(L)' 'MKKLIAKFDNTIRLTEFDEQIQKLVQNFPEHMSVRVKCRTSSKHVVAILGENPDKSSVERWVLDIDGHEI' A
#
# COMPACT_ATOMS: atom_id res chain seq x y z
N MET A 1 -5.45 -1.71 16.56
CA MET A 1 -4.63 -1.14 15.48
C MET A 1 -5.49 -0.94 14.25
N LYS A 2 -5.46 0.25 13.62
CA LYS A 2 -6.28 0.57 12.45
C LYS A 2 -5.60 -0.01 11.20
N LYS A 3 -6.33 -0.82 10.43
CA LYS A 3 -5.86 -1.43 9.18
C LYS A 3 -6.90 -1.16 8.11
N LEU A 4 -6.46 -0.64 6.97
CA LEU A 4 -7.32 -0.40 5.81
C LEU A 4 -6.98 -1.42 4.73
N ILE A 5 -8.03 -1.95 4.09
CA ILE A 5 -7.90 -2.90 2.99
C ILE A 5 -8.72 -2.33 1.84
N ALA A 6 -8.06 -2.09 0.72
CA ALA A 6 -8.68 -1.64 -0.50
C ALA A 6 -8.48 -2.69 -1.59
N LYS A 7 -9.52 -2.89 -2.39
CA LYS A 7 -9.52 -3.83 -3.51
C LYS A 7 -9.78 -3.05 -4.78
N PHE A 8 -8.89 -3.21 -5.75
CA PHE A 8 -8.94 -2.55 -7.04
C PHE A 8 -9.09 -3.60 -8.13
N ASP A 9 -9.70 -3.19 -9.24
CA ASP A 9 -9.72 -4.02 -10.44
C ASP A 9 -8.29 -4.22 -10.97
N ASN A 10 -8.03 -5.36 -11.61
CA ASN A 10 -6.71 -5.62 -12.21
C ASN A 10 -6.38 -4.61 -13.33
N THR A 11 -7.42 -4.09 -13.99
CA THR A 11 -7.29 -3.13 -15.10
C THR A 11 -7.01 -1.70 -14.65
N ILE A 12 -6.91 -1.46 -13.33
CA ILE A 12 -6.60 -0.14 -12.79
C ILE A 12 -5.25 0.35 -13.31
N ARG A 13 -5.21 1.61 -13.74
CA ARG A 13 -3.96 2.24 -14.17
C ARG A 13 -3.08 2.51 -12.96
N LEU A 14 -1.77 2.37 -13.13
CA LEU A 14 -0.81 2.62 -12.04
C LEU A 14 -0.96 4.02 -11.42
N THR A 15 -1.21 5.04 -12.27
CA THR A 15 -1.43 6.43 -11.80
C THR A 15 -2.69 6.55 -10.95
N GLU A 16 -3.79 5.96 -11.40
CA GLU A 16 -5.06 5.96 -10.67
C GLU A 16 -4.97 5.16 -9.36
N PHE A 17 -4.20 4.06 -9.38
CA PHE A 17 -3.88 3.31 -8.19
C PHE A 17 -3.09 4.16 -7.19
N ASP A 18 -2.00 4.83 -7.59
CA ASP A 18 -1.22 5.70 -6.69
C ASP A 18 -2.07 6.81 -6.08
N GLU A 19 -2.88 7.51 -6.89
CA GLU A 19 -3.79 8.55 -6.40
C GLU A 19 -4.77 8.02 -5.34
N GLN A 20 -5.32 6.82 -5.55
CA GLN A 20 -6.19 6.19 -4.57
C GLN A 20 -5.45 5.75 -3.30
N ILE A 21 -4.23 5.23 -3.43
CA ILE A 21 -3.39 4.90 -2.27
C ILE A 21 -3.08 6.16 -1.45
N GLN A 22 -2.73 7.27 -2.09
CA GLN A 22 -2.46 8.53 -1.38
C GLN A 22 -3.69 9.01 -0.58
N LYS A 23 -4.89 8.95 -1.15
CA LYS A 23 -6.15 9.26 -0.44
C LYS A 23 -6.39 8.33 0.75
N LEU A 24 -6.05 7.04 0.62
CA LEU A 24 -6.17 6.07 1.72
C LEU A 24 -5.15 6.34 2.83
N VAL A 25 -3.93 6.76 2.49
CA VAL A 25 -2.90 7.14 3.48
C VAL A 25 -3.36 8.34 4.33
N GLN A 26 -4.09 9.29 3.76
CA GLN A 26 -4.66 10.43 4.50
C GLN A 26 -5.68 10.03 5.60
N ASN A 27 -6.14 8.78 5.63
CA ASN A 27 -7.02 8.28 6.71
C ASN A 27 -6.25 7.90 8.00
N PHE A 28 -4.92 7.98 7.97
CA PHE A 28 -4.02 7.75 9.08
C PHE A 28 -3.45 9.08 9.61
N PRO A 29 -3.07 9.14 10.91
CA PRO A 29 -2.46 10.34 11.48
C PRO A 29 -1.15 10.74 10.79
N GLU A 30 -0.91 12.05 10.62
CA GLU A 30 0.24 12.59 9.86
C GLU A 30 1.62 12.17 10.40
N HIS A 31 1.72 11.92 11.70
CA HIS A 31 2.97 11.50 12.37
C HIS A 31 3.18 9.97 12.37
N MET A 32 2.32 9.22 11.67
CA MET A 32 2.36 7.77 11.63
C MET A 32 2.95 7.29 10.31
N SER A 33 4.00 6.50 10.39
CA SER A 33 4.50 5.76 9.22
C SER A 33 3.48 4.69 8.83
N VAL A 34 2.95 4.79 7.61
CA VAL A 34 1.99 3.82 7.05
C VAL A 34 2.72 2.88 6.11
N ARG A 35 2.63 1.58 6.39
CA ARG A 35 3.12 0.53 5.48
C ARG A 35 1.99 0.14 4.54
N VAL A 36 2.25 0.19 3.24
CA VAL A 36 1.36 -0.28 2.19
C VAL A 36 1.89 -1.62 1.67
N LYS A 37 1.08 -2.67 1.73
CA LYS A 37 1.37 -3.97 1.12
C LYS A 37 0.40 -4.23 -0.01
N CYS A 38 0.93 -4.45 -1.20
CA CYS A 38 0.13 -4.77 -2.38
C CYS A 38 0.21 -6.29 -2.64
N ARG A 39 -0.93 -6.90 -2.96
CA ARG A 39 -1.00 -8.27 -3.44
C ARG A 39 -1.84 -8.29 -4.71
N THR A 40 -1.21 -8.63 -5.81
CA THR A 40 -1.90 -8.77 -7.10
C THR A 40 -2.36 -10.22 -7.28
N SER A 41 -3.58 -10.38 -7.77
CA SER A 41 -4.14 -11.64 -8.24
C SER A 41 -4.65 -11.42 -9.66
N SER A 42 -4.86 -12.50 -10.41
CA SER A 42 -5.32 -12.46 -11.81
C SER A 42 -6.62 -11.66 -12.01
N LYS A 43 -7.42 -11.45 -10.94
CA LYS A 43 -8.70 -10.73 -10.99
C LYS A 43 -8.70 -9.36 -10.34
N HIS A 44 -7.72 -9.03 -9.48
CA HIS A 44 -7.75 -7.81 -8.68
C HIS A 44 -6.41 -7.54 -7.99
N VAL A 45 -6.19 -6.27 -7.64
CA VAL A 45 -5.10 -5.83 -6.78
C VAL A 45 -5.66 -5.54 -5.39
N VAL A 46 -5.04 -6.09 -4.34
CA VAL A 46 -5.39 -5.79 -2.95
C VAL A 46 -4.29 -4.93 -2.35
N ALA A 47 -4.62 -3.74 -1.87
CA ALA A 47 -3.73 -2.92 -1.06
C ALA A 47 -4.13 -2.99 0.41
N ILE A 48 -3.16 -3.24 1.27
CA ILE A 48 -3.32 -3.34 2.70
C ILE A 48 -2.46 -2.25 3.34
N LEU A 49 -3.11 -1.27 3.97
CA LEU A 49 -2.46 -0.17 4.66
C LEU A 49 -2.56 -0.37 6.17
N GLY A 50 -1.48 -0.15 6.89
CA GLY A 50 -1.47 -0.20 8.35
C GLY A 50 -0.25 0.49 8.95
N GLU A 51 -0.16 0.50 10.27
CA GLU A 51 1.03 1.01 10.97
C GLU A 51 2.28 0.30 10.49
N ASN A 52 3.33 1.07 10.24
CA ASN A 52 4.66 0.52 10.07
C ASN A 52 5.24 0.22 11.48
N PRO A 53 5.41 -1.06 11.85
CA PRO A 53 6.03 -1.39 13.14
C PRO A 53 7.51 -1.00 13.17
N ASP A 54 8.12 -0.79 12.00
CA ASP A 54 9.50 -0.36 11.83
C ASP A 54 9.60 1.17 11.90
N LYS A 55 9.94 1.69 13.08
CA LYS A 55 10.10 3.14 13.30
C LYS A 55 11.40 3.71 12.69
N SER A 56 12.25 2.86 12.12
CA SER A 56 13.56 3.25 11.58
C SER A 56 13.54 3.64 10.10
N SER A 57 12.43 3.45 9.40
CA SER A 57 12.40 3.61 7.94
C SER A 57 11.20 4.47 7.51
N VAL A 58 11.50 5.71 7.13
CA VAL A 58 10.58 6.66 6.48
C VAL A 58 10.33 6.27 5.01
N GLU A 59 10.91 5.16 4.55
CA GLU A 59 10.88 4.77 3.15
C GLU A 59 9.62 3.96 2.81
N ARG A 60 8.92 4.47 1.81
CA ARG A 60 7.76 3.85 1.16
C ARG A 60 8.22 2.54 0.51
N TRP A 61 8.06 1.42 1.21
CA TRP A 61 8.26 0.10 0.61
C TRP A 61 7.18 -0.15 -0.45
N VAL A 62 7.51 0.12 -1.71
CA VAL A 62 6.81 -0.48 -2.86
C VAL A 62 7.34 -1.90 -2.92
N LEU A 63 6.55 -2.88 -2.48
CA LEU A 63 6.87 -4.29 -2.73
C LEU A 63 6.76 -4.53 -4.23
N ASP A 64 7.91 -4.70 -4.87
CA ASP A 64 8.01 -5.19 -6.24
C ASP A 64 7.30 -6.54 -6.31
N ILE A 65 6.45 -6.70 -7.32
CA ILE A 65 5.77 -7.97 -7.58
C ILE A 65 6.74 -8.82 -8.39
N ASP A 66 7.85 -9.22 -7.77
CA ASP A 66 8.51 -10.48 -8.03
C ASP A 66 9.38 -10.79 -6.82
N GLY A 67 9.36 -12.04 -6.35
CA GLY A 67 9.98 -12.45 -5.09
C GLY A 67 11.51 -12.45 -5.11
N HIS A 68 12.15 -11.31 -5.41
CA HIS A 68 13.58 -11.13 -5.29
C HIS A 68 13.93 -9.92 -4.43
N GLU A 69 14.67 -10.21 -3.36
CA GLU A 69 15.38 -9.26 -2.51
C GLU A 69 16.45 -8.56 -3.35
N ILE A 70 16.44 -7.23 -3.39
CA ILE A 70 17.58 -6.40 -3.80
C ILE A 70 18.34 -5.93 -2.57
#